data_AF-A0A177ELK9-F1
#
_entry.id   AF-A0A177ELK9-F1
#
_cell.length_a   1.000
_cell.length_b   1.000
_cell.length_c   1.000
_cell.angle_alpha   90.00
_cell.angle_beta   90.00
_cell.angle_gamma   90.00
#
_symmetry.space_group_name_H-M   'P 1'
#
loop_
_entity.id
_entity.type
_entity.pdbx_description
1 polymer ?
#
loop_
_entity_poly.entity_id
_entity_poly.type
_entity_poly.pdbx_seq_one_letter_code
_entity_poly.pdbx_strand_id
1 'polypeptide(L)'
;MYSVCARISDKDASLLVDKIKIENNIILHPDGRLSPTIQYMTCESGFMENFRMYWHGIYSEEAGIENIYGFTEDSKNLIVWKVHEKIHEDYKKNRYLSMFAQQLINLFPSENGVYSIESNNPDSFTQFLRKHKDKRDSLNLLAVLFLLAEGIYVPIEIEYEKGSYKSKRIILKNYRGYKNAFYINLSLNIIDESENNGKKINRWTSEGHIIIKQKV
;
A
#
# COMPACT_ATOMS: atom_id res chain seq x y z
N MET A 1 29.82 19.06 19.31
CA MET A 1 29.44 18.66 17.95
C MET A 1 28.56 19.78 17.42
N TYR A 2 29.07 20.60 16.50
CA TYR A 2 28.33 21.73 15.94
C TYR A 2 27.72 21.30 14.61
N SER A 3 26.39 21.29 14.48
CA SER A 3 25.76 21.17 13.16
C SER A 3 25.54 22.57 12.60
N VAL A 4 26.05 22.82 11.40
CA VAL A 4 25.77 24.04 10.64
C VAL A 4 24.49 23.76 9.86
N CYS A 5 23.37 24.30 10.34
CA CYS A 5 22.11 24.26 9.61
C CYS A 5 22.02 25.52 8.74
N ALA A 6 22.13 25.35 7.42
CA ALA A 6 21.87 26.43 6.46
C ALA A 6 20.36 26.56 6.23
N ARG A 7 19.82 27.77 6.37
CA ARG A 7 18.43 28.07 6.04
C ARG A 7 18.34 28.32 4.53
N ILE A 8 17.72 27.38 3.82
CA ILE A 8 17.44 27.50 2.38
C ILE A 8 16.23 28.43 2.24
N SER A 9 16.33 29.47 1.39
CA SER A 9 15.17 30.31 1.05
C SER A 9 14.27 29.60 0.03
N ASP A 10 12.98 29.95 -0.06
CA ASP A 10 12.07 29.32 -1.02
C ASP A 10 12.60 29.36 -2.47
N LYS A 11 13.27 30.44 -2.86
CA LYS A 11 13.93 30.56 -4.17
C LYS A 11 15.10 29.59 -4.34
N ASP A 12 15.91 29.42 -3.30
CA ASP A 12 17.04 28.50 -3.32
C ASP A 12 16.57 27.04 -3.28
N ALA A 13 15.46 26.77 -2.57
CA ALA A 13 14.79 25.47 -2.57
C ALA A 13 14.32 25.12 -3.99
N SER A 14 13.63 26.04 -4.68
CA SER A 14 13.23 25.83 -6.08
C SER A 14 14.42 25.54 -7.00
N LEU A 15 15.53 26.29 -6.87
CA LEU A 15 16.74 26.11 -7.68
C LEU A 15 17.49 24.79 -7.40
N LEU A 16 17.45 24.30 -6.16
CA LEU A 16 18.05 23.03 -5.76
C LEU A 16 17.18 21.84 -6.19
N VAL A 17 15.87 21.98 -6.06
CA VAL A 17 14.85 20.99 -6.41
C VAL A 17 14.85 20.69 -7.92
N ASP A 18 15.04 21.71 -8.77
CA ASP A 18 15.21 21.55 -10.23
C ASP A 18 16.48 20.77 -10.63
N LYS A 19 17.42 20.59 -9.70
CA LYS A 19 18.76 20.06 -9.97
C LYS A 19 19.09 18.77 -9.23
N ILE A 20 18.13 18.13 -8.57
CA ILE A 20 18.37 16.84 -7.90
C ILE A 20 18.55 15.74 -8.95
N LYS A 21 19.79 15.61 -9.42
CA LYS A 21 20.28 14.48 -10.19
C LYS A 21 20.76 13.42 -9.22
N ILE A 22 20.10 12.27 -9.23
CA ILE A 22 20.65 11.06 -8.62
C ILE A 22 21.75 10.54 -9.55
N GLU A 23 22.71 9.79 -9.01
CA GLU A 23 23.73 9.09 -9.81
C GLU A 23 23.11 8.40 -11.03
N ASN A 24 23.83 8.42 -12.17
CA ASN A 24 23.40 7.90 -13.48
C ASN A 24 22.34 8.73 -14.25
N ASN A 25 22.29 10.06 -14.06
CA ASN A 25 21.38 10.98 -14.79
C ASN A 25 19.89 10.71 -14.55
N ILE A 26 19.52 10.06 -13.44
CA ILE A 26 18.12 9.92 -13.03
C ILE A 26 17.69 11.25 -12.44
N ILE A 27 16.64 11.84 -13.02
CA ILE A 27 16.05 13.11 -12.58
C ILE A 27 14.75 12.75 -11.87
N LEU A 28 14.65 13.08 -10.58
CA LEU A 28 13.37 13.07 -9.88
C LEU A 28 12.58 14.30 -10.30
N HIS A 29 11.28 14.16 -10.52
CA HIS A 29 10.47 15.32 -10.83
C HIS A 29 10.42 16.23 -9.58
N PRO A 30 10.78 17.52 -9.71
CA PRO A 30 10.86 18.45 -8.58
C PRO A 30 9.53 18.57 -7.82
N ASP A 31 8.43 18.54 -8.55
CA ASP A 31 7.06 18.53 -8.04
C ASP A 31 6.44 17.11 -8.01
N GLY A 32 7.26 16.08 -8.26
CA GLY A 32 6.85 14.68 -8.27
C GLY A 32 6.58 14.16 -6.87
N ARG A 33 5.88 13.02 -6.78
CA ARG A 33 5.53 12.42 -5.48
C ARG A 33 6.75 11.89 -4.72
N LEU A 34 7.84 11.63 -5.43
CA LEU A 34 9.14 11.24 -4.85
C LEU A 34 10.08 12.43 -4.63
N SER A 35 9.60 13.67 -4.78
CA SER A 35 10.38 14.88 -4.50
C SER A 35 10.89 14.87 -3.04
N PRO A 36 12.20 15.02 -2.80
CA PRO A 36 12.75 15.08 -1.44
C PRO A 36 12.15 16.20 -0.59
N THR A 37 11.80 17.33 -1.20
CA THR A 37 11.16 18.46 -0.49
C THR A 37 9.74 18.11 -0.07
N ILE A 38 8.95 17.48 -0.96
CA ILE A 38 7.61 16.99 -0.60
C ILE A 38 7.71 15.91 0.48
N GLN A 39 8.68 15.01 0.36
CA GLN A 39 8.93 13.97 1.36
C GLN A 39 9.27 14.56 2.72
N TYR A 40 10.15 15.58 2.76
CA TYR A 40 10.48 16.28 3.99
C TYR A 40 9.25 16.95 4.62
N MET A 41 8.53 17.77 3.85
CA MET A 41 7.33 18.46 4.35
C MET A 41 6.26 17.50 4.86
N THR A 42 5.99 16.41 4.14
CA THR A 42 4.99 15.41 4.52
C THR A 42 5.41 14.61 5.75
N CYS A 43 6.71 14.38 5.96
CA CYS A 43 7.24 13.74 7.15
C CYS A 43 7.12 14.66 8.38
N GLU A 44 7.59 15.90 8.27
CA GLU A 44 7.56 16.88 9.37
C GLU A 44 6.14 17.22 9.80
N SER A 45 5.18 17.28 8.86
CA SER A 45 3.79 17.57 9.18
C SER A 45 2.99 16.35 9.64
N GLY A 46 3.61 15.16 9.73
CA GLY A 46 2.91 13.91 10.00
C GLY A 46 1.77 13.64 8.99
N PHE A 47 1.92 14.08 7.74
CA PHE A 47 0.81 14.14 6.78
C PHE A 47 0.15 12.77 6.60
N MET A 48 0.93 11.72 6.38
CA MET A 48 0.38 10.39 6.11
C MET A 48 -0.27 9.76 7.34
N GLU A 49 0.25 10.02 8.54
CA GLU A 49 -0.37 9.60 9.79
C GLU A 49 -1.73 10.28 9.96
N ASN A 50 -1.76 11.61 9.85
CA ASN A 50 -2.99 12.39 9.95
C ASN A 50 -4.01 12.00 8.88
N PHE A 51 -3.54 11.85 7.64
CA PHE A 51 -4.37 11.44 6.51
C PHE A 51 -4.91 10.03 6.71
N ARG A 52 -4.13 9.07 7.21
CA ARG A 52 -4.62 7.71 7.43
C ARG A 52 -5.58 7.61 8.62
N MET A 53 -5.34 8.35 9.69
CA MET A 53 -6.10 8.24 10.95
C MET A 53 -7.40 9.05 10.94
N TYR A 54 -7.43 10.20 10.25
CA TYR A 54 -8.52 11.17 10.32
C TYR A 54 -9.26 11.40 9.00
N TRP A 55 -9.02 10.58 7.98
CA TRP A 55 -9.73 10.73 6.72
C TRP A 55 -11.21 10.35 6.88
N HIS A 56 -12.10 11.29 6.52
CA HIS A 56 -13.54 11.28 6.81
C HIS A 56 -14.35 10.04 6.41
N GLY A 57 -13.86 9.21 5.47
CA GLY A 57 -14.55 7.97 5.11
C GLY A 57 -13.99 6.72 5.81
N ILE A 58 -13.06 6.86 6.75
CA ILE A 58 -12.50 5.79 7.59
C ILE A 58 -12.87 6.09 9.04
N TYR A 59 -13.18 5.03 9.79
CA TYR A 59 -13.41 5.11 11.22
C TYR A 59 -12.89 3.85 11.92
N SER A 60 -12.72 3.95 13.23
CA SER A 60 -12.26 2.84 14.08
C SER A 60 -13.37 2.39 15.03
N GLU A 61 -13.44 1.09 15.28
CA GLU A 61 -14.24 0.51 16.36
C GLU A 61 -13.34 -0.35 17.24
N GLU A 62 -13.64 -0.44 18.53
CA GLU A 62 -13.06 -1.43 19.42
C GLU A 62 -13.72 -2.79 19.14
N ALA A 63 -12.92 -3.78 18.72
CA ALA A 63 -13.39 -5.15 18.65
C ALA A 63 -13.36 -5.75 20.06
N GLY A 64 -14.54 -5.91 20.65
CA GLY A 64 -14.71 -6.74 21.83
C GLY A 64 -14.37 -8.18 21.46
N ILE A 65 -13.31 -8.74 22.05
CA ILE A 65 -13.05 -10.18 21.98
C ILE A 65 -14.05 -10.81 22.93
N GLU A 66 -15.15 -11.37 22.41
CA GLU A 66 -15.93 -12.32 23.22
C GLU A 66 -15.00 -13.50 23.55
N ASN A 67 -14.82 -13.75 24.85
CA ASN A 67 -13.96 -14.77 25.44
C ASN A 67 -14.25 -16.16 24.85
N ILE A 68 -13.57 -16.54 23.78
CA ILE A 68 -13.53 -17.92 23.30
C ILE A 68 -12.36 -18.59 24.03
N TYR A 69 -12.70 -19.35 25.07
CA TYR A 69 -11.84 -20.17 25.94
C TYR A 69 -10.91 -19.44 26.92
N GLY A 70 -11.46 -19.02 28.06
CA GLY A 70 -10.90 -19.31 29.40
C GLY A 70 -9.48 -18.87 29.77
N PHE A 71 -8.79 -18.05 28.97
CA PHE A 71 -7.50 -17.45 29.33
C PHE A 71 -7.70 -16.00 29.73
N THR A 72 -7.69 -15.76 31.03
CA THR A 72 -7.55 -14.43 31.63
C THR A 72 -6.07 -14.04 31.61
N GLU A 73 -5.66 -13.24 30.63
CA GLU A 73 -4.62 -12.21 30.74
C GLU A 73 -4.56 -11.42 29.42
N ASP A 74 -4.78 -10.10 29.52
CA ASP A 74 -4.63 -9.09 28.46
C ASP A 74 -5.50 -9.24 27.19
N SER A 75 -6.82 -9.14 27.33
CA SER A 75 -7.68 -8.78 26.20
C SER A 75 -7.42 -7.32 25.81
N LYS A 76 -6.33 -7.05 25.07
CA LYS A 76 -6.13 -5.74 24.45
C LYS A 76 -7.30 -5.52 23.49
N ASN A 77 -8.10 -4.49 23.75
CA ASN A 77 -9.15 -4.04 22.84
C ASN A 77 -8.50 -3.81 21.46
N LEU A 78 -8.82 -4.67 20.50
CA LEU A 78 -8.21 -4.59 19.17
C LEU A 78 -8.94 -3.48 18.40
N ILE A 79 -8.22 -2.45 17.99
CA ILE A 79 -8.80 -1.41 17.14
C ILE A 79 -8.94 -1.96 15.72
N VAL A 80 -10.16 -1.98 15.20
CA VAL A 80 -10.46 -2.40 13.83
C VAL A 80 -10.88 -1.19 13.00
N TRP A 81 -10.17 -0.97 11.90
CA TRP A 81 -10.45 0.08 10.95
C TRP A 81 -11.51 -0.35 9.93
N LYS A 82 -12.48 0.52 9.66
CA LYS A 82 -13.58 0.28 8.73
C LYS A 82 -13.81 1.49 7.83
N VAL A 83 -14.47 1.24 6.72
CA VAL A 83 -14.86 2.25 5.74
C VAL A 83 -16.34 2.57 5.92
N HIS A 84 -16.71 3.85 5.92
CA HIS A 84 -18.11 4.25 5.93
C HIS A 84 -18.83 3.79 4.65
N GLU A 85 -20.05 3.28 4.79
CA GLU A 85 -20.87 2.84 3.64
C GLU A 85 -21.21 3.99 2.69
N LYS A 86 -21.45 5.18 3.25
CA LYS A 86 -21.76 6.40 2.51
C LYS A 86 -20.81 7.53 2.92
N ILE A 87 -19.87 7.81 2.04
CA ILE A 87 -18.89 8.90 2.11
C ILE A 87 -19.37 10.08 1.24
N HIS A 88 -20.06 9.80 0.13
CA HIS A 88 -20.54 10.82 -0.79
C HIS A 88 -21.94 10.46 -1.32
N GLU A 89 -22.74 11.46 -1.70
CA GLU A 89 -24.12 11.26 -2.21
C GLU A 89 -24.13 10.63 -3.61
N ASP A 90 -23.33 11.15 -4.54
CA ASP A 90 -23.13 10.54 -5.85
C ASP A 90 -22.54 9.12 -5.73
N TYR A 91 -23.22 8.15 -6.34
CA TYR A 91 -22.87 6.73 -6.26
C TYR A 91 -21.47 6.42 -6.81
N LYS A 92 -21.07 7.03 -7.93
CA LYS A 92 -19.77 6.75 -8.57
C LYS A 92 -18.63 7.28 -7.69
N LYS A 93 -18.76 8.51 -7.19
CA LYS A 93 -17.82 9.11 -6.24
C LYS A 93 -17.77 8.31 -4.95
N ASN A 94 -18.92 7.91 -4.40
CA ASN A 94 -18.97 7.09 -3.20
C ASN A 94 -18.19 5.79 -3.39
N ARG A 95 -18.46 5.07 -4.48
CA ARG A 95 -17.75 3.82 -4.81
C ARG A 95 -16.24 4.04 -4.92
N TYR A 96 -15.80 5.09 -5.61
CA TYR A 96 -14.38 5.42 -5.72
C TYR A 96 -13.76 5.71 -4.35
N LEU A 97 -14.41 6.56 -3.54
CA LEU A 97 -13.91 6.95 -2.22
C LEU A 97 -13.88 5.76 -1.26
N SER A 98 -14.89 4.89 -1.27
CA SER A 98 -14.89 3.67 -0.45
C SER A 98 -13.77 2.72 -0.86
N MET A 99 -13.54 2.54 -2.16
CA MET A 99 -12.42 1.75 -2.65
C MET A 99 -11.09 2.36 -2.22
N PHE A 100 -10.93 3.68 -2.37
CA PHE A 100 -9.73 4.40 -1.96
C PHE A 100 -9.46 4.29 -0.45
N ALA A 101 -10.49 4.45 0.38
CA ALA A 101 -10.43 4.27 1.83
C ALA A 101 -9.95 2.87 2.21
N GLN A 102 -10.51 1.86 1.55
CA GLN A 102 -10.11 0.48 1.78
C GLN A 102 -8.65 0.25 1.40
N GLN A 103 -8.15 0.87 0.32
CA GLN A 103 -6.72 0.80 -0.03
C GLN A 103 -5.85 1.42 1.05
N LEU A 104 -6.24 2.58 1.60
CA LEU A 104 -5.49 3.22 2.66
C LEU A 104 -5.39 2.33 3.89
N ILE A 105 -6.47 1.65 4.27
CA ILE A 105 -6.46 0.66 5.36
C ILE A 105 -5.51 -0.49 5.02
N ASN A 106 -5.57 -1.05 3.82
CA ASN A 106 -4.74 -2.19 3.42
C ASN A 106 -3.25 -1.84 3.31
N LEU A 107 -2.91 -0.62 2.86
CA LEU A 107 -1.52 -0.15 2.71
C LEU A 107 -0.92 0.32 4.04
N PHE A 108 -1.76 0.86 4.92
CA PHE A 108 -1.39 1.32 6.25
C PHE A 108 -2.30 0.68 7.31
N PRO A 109 -2.12 -0.63 7.58
CA PRO A 109 -3.00 -1.41 8.46
C PRO A 109 -3.19 -0.76 9.82
N SER A 110 -2.11 -0.19 10.37
CA SER A 110 -2.12 0.56 11.62
C SER A 110 -2.81 -0.21 12.75
N GLU A 111 -2.45 -1.49 12.88
CA GLU A 111 -3.00 -2.39 13.90
C GLU A 111 -2.76 -1.81 15.30
N ASN A 112 -3.76 -1.89 16.18
CA ASN A 112 -3.74 -1.32 17.54
C ASN A 112 -3.65 0.22 17.60
N GLY A 113 -4.04 0.93 16.54
CA GLY A 113 -4.13 2.39 16.55
C GLY A 113 -2.81 3.12 16.37
N VAL A 114 -1.71 2.40 16.05
CA VAL A 114 -0.41 2.99 15.76
C VAL A 114 -0.22 3.06 14.25
N TYR A 115 0.15 4.23 13.71
CA TYR A 115 0.40 4.39 12.27
C TYR A 115 1.55 3.47 11.82
N SER A 116 1.23 2.52 10.94
CA SER A 116 2.18 1.50 10.49
C SER A 116 1.79 0.92 9.13
N ILE A 117 2.80 0.63 8.31
CA ILE A 117 2.70 -0.20 7.09
C ILE A 117 2.86 -1.69 7.41
N GLU A 118 3.39 -2.02 8.58
CA GLU A 118 3.59 -3.39 9.01
C GLU A 118 2.27 -3.94 9.56
N SER A 119 2.04 -5.21 9.27
CA SER A 119 0.85 -5.95 9.67
C SER A 119 1.26 -7.29 10.24
N ASN A 120 0.50 -7.77 11.22
CA ASN A 120 0.60 -9.15 11.68
C ASN A 120 -0.17 -10.10 10.72
N ASN A 121 -0.96 -9.56 9.78
CA ASN A 121 -1.61 -10.35 8.75
C ASN A 121 -0.57 -10.90 7.74
N PRO A 122 -0.41 -12.23 7.64
CA PRO A 122 0.54 -12.83 6.70
C PRO A 122 0.21 -12.56 5.22
N ASP A 123 -1.05 -12.18 4.93
CA ASP A 123 -1.53 -11.88 3.59
C ASP A 123 -1.44 -10.39 3.23
N SER A 124 -0.88 -9.57 4.13
CA SER A 124 -0.69 -8.14 3.88
C SER A 124 0.36 -7.89 2.79
N PHE A 125 0.25 -6.74 2.15
CA PHE A 125 1.17 -6.36 1.07
C PHE A 125 2.62 -6.23 1.54
N THR A 126 2.84 -5.66 2.73
CA THR A 126 4.18 -5.50 3.30
C THR A 126 4.80 -6.87 3.61
N GLN A 127 4.04 -7.80 4.21
CA GLN A 127 4.52 -9.17 4.44
C GLN A 127 4.82 -9.91 3.13
N PHE A 128 4.01 -9.70 2.10
CA PHE A 128 4.29 -10.21 0.76
C PHE A 128 5.62 -9.69 0.20
N LEU A 129 5.90 -8.38 0.30
CA LEU A 129 7.18 -7.82 -0.13
C LEU A 129 8.35 -8.41 0.69
N ARG A 130 8.19 -8.53 2.01
CA ARG A 130 9.20 -9.13 2.90
C ARG A 130 9.50 -10.59 2.54
N LYS A 131 8.48 -11.39 2.22
CA LYS A 131 8.61 -12.79 1.82
C LYS A 131 9.44 -12.96 0.53
N HIS A 132 9.38 -11.98 -0.37
CA HIS A 132 10.12 -12.02 -1.64
C HIS A 132 11.36 -11.12 -1.66
N LYS A 133 11.80 -10.57 -0.51
CA LYS A 133 12.90 -9.58 -0.43
C LYS A 133 14.19 -10.01 -1.11
N ASP A 134 14.48 -11.32 -1.14
CA ASP A 134 15.71 -11.87 -1.71
C ASP A 134 15.57 -12.17 -3.22
N LYS A 135 14.39 -11.94 -3.80
CA LYS A 135 14.11 -12.13 -5.23
C LYS A 135 14.24 -10.80 -5.96
N ARG A 136 14.93 -10.81 -7.10
CA ARG A 136 15.04 -9.65 -8.00
C ARG A 136 13.67 -9.11 -8.43
N ASP A 137 12.70 -9.99 -8.60
CA ASP A 137 11.32 -9.64 -8.93
C ASP A 137 10.66 -8.70 -7.90
N SER A 138 11.03 -8.78 -6.61
CA SER A 138 10.51 -7.86 -5.59
C SER A 138 11.05 -6.45 -5.75
N LEU A 139 12.34 -6.31 -6.09
CA LEU A 139 12.96 -5.03 -6.42
C LEU A 139 12.37 -4.45 -7.69
N ASN A 140 12.13 -5.29 -8.71
CA ASN A 140 11.46 -4.87 -9.94
C ASN A 140 10.03 -4.39 -9.65
N LEU A 141 9.28 -5.09 -8.79
CA LEU A 141 7.95 -4.64 -8.37
C LEU A 141 8.00 -3.29 -7.67
N LEU A 142 8.95 -3.09 -6.75
CA LEU A 142 9.11 -1.81 -6.06
C LEU A 142 9.47 -0.68 -7.04
N ALA A 143 10.38 -0.94 -7.99
CA ALA A 143 10.75 0.01 -9.03
C ALA A 143 9.52 0.41 -9.88
N VAL A 144 8.67 -0.55 -10.23
CA VAL A 144 7.44 -0.27 -10.97
C VAL A 144 6.47 0.58 -10.15
N LEU A 145 6.32 0.33 -8.85
CA LEU A 145 5.48 1.15 -7.98
C LEU A 145 5.99 2.59 -7.89
N PHE A 146 7.31 2.81 -7.87
CA PHE A 146 7.89 4.14 -7.94
C PHE A 146 7.62 4.84 -9.28
N LEU A 147 7.73 4.13 -10.40
CA LEU A 147 7.37 4.69 -11.71
C LEU A 147 5.88 5.08 -11.77
N LEU A 148 5.00 4.23 -11.25
CA LEU A 148 3.57 4.53 -11.16
C LEU A 148 3.28 5.74 -10.26
N ALA A 149 4.03 5.91 -9.16
CA ALA A 149 3.91 7.07 -8.27
C ALA A 149 4.31 8.38 -8.94
N GLU A 150 5.26 8.34 -9.88
CA GLU A 150 5.66 9.46 -10.75
C GLU A 150 4.73 9.64 -11.96
N GLY A 151 3.63 8.87 -12.05
CA GLY A 151 2.64 8.97 -13.11
C GLY A 151 3.04 8.27 -14.41
N ILE A 152 4.14 7.51 -14.42
CA ILE A 152 4.57 6.72 -15.57
C ILE A 152 3.73 5.44 -15.62
N TYR A 153 3.01 5.25 -16.72
CA TYR A 153 2.20 4.05 -16.91
C TYR A 153 3.07 2.81 -17.12
N VAL A 154 2.87 1.80 -16.26
CA VAL A 154 3.49 0.49 -16.39
C VAL A 154 2.41 -0.60 -16.29
N PRO A 155 2.25 -1.48 -17.30
CA PRO A 155 1.19 -2.48 -17.32
C PRO A 155 1.52 -3.68 -16.43
N ILE A 156 1.15 -3.60 -15.14
CA ILE A 156 1.18 -4.75 -14.22
C ILE A 156 -0.11 -5.55 -14.36
N GLU A 157 0.02 -6.87 -14.48
CA GLU A 157 -1.11 -7.78 -14.57
C GLU A 157 -1.18 -8.69 -13.34
N ILE A 158 -2.39 -9.09 -12.96
CA ILE A 158 -2.60 -10.14 -11.97
C ILE A 158 -3.33 -11.29 -12.64
N GLU A 159 -2.67 -12.43 -12.75
CA GLU A 159 -3.21 -13.64 -13.38
C GLU A 159 -3.42 -14.73 -12.32
N TYR A 160 -4.40 -15.62 -12.55
CA TYR A 160 -4.53 -16.85 -11.75
C TYR A 160 -3.41 -17.83 -12.12
N GLU A 161 -2.91 -18.55 -11.12
CA GLU A 161 -2.00 -19.66 -11.38
C GLU A 161 -2.76 -20.82 -12.03
N LYS A 162 -2.16 -21.45 -13.05
CA LYS A 162 -2.81 -22.55 -13.76
C LYS A 162 -3.09 -23.69 -12.78
N GLY A 163 -4.37 -24.06 -12.62
CA GLY A 163 -4.81 -25.15 -11.75
C GLY A 163 -5.18 -24.73 -10.32
N SER A 164 -5.09 -23.44 -9.96
CA SER A 164 -5.52 -22.94 -8.65
C SER A 164 -6.30 -21.63 -8.80
N TYR A 165 -7.54 -21.60 -8.31
CA TYR A 165 -8.34 -20.37 -8.20
C TYR A 165 -7.95 -19.54 -6.96
N LYS A 166 -7.22 -20.14 -6.01
CA LYS A 166 -6.77 -19.50 -4.76
C LYS A 166 -5.38 -18.83 -4.89
N SER A 167 -4.59 -19.25 -5.89
CA SER A 167 -3.24 -18.72 -6.12
C SER A 167 -3.24 -17.73 -7.27
N LYS A 168 -2.71 -16.53 -7.04
CA LYS A 168 -2.56 -15.50 -8.07
C LYS A 168 -1.09 -15.16 -8.27
N ARG A 169 -0.77 -14.49 -9.37
CA ARG A 169 0.60 -14.05 -9.66
C ARG A 169 0.59 -12.62 -10.17
N ILE A 170 1.51 -11.81 -9.66
CA ILE A 170 1.81 -10.48 -10.19
C ILE A 170 2.80 -10.66 -11.33
N ILE A 171 2.45 -10.12 -12.49
CA ILE A 171 3.18 -10.33 -13.72
C ILE A 171 3.48 -8.97 -14.37
N LEU A 172 4.74 -8.79 -14.74
CA LEU A 172 5.16 -7.77 -15.70
C LEU A 172 5.87 -8.49 -16.84
N LYS A 173 5.25 -8.50 -18.02
CA LYS A 173 5.79 -9.15 -19.22
C LYS A 173 6.96 -8.33 -19.77
N ASN A 174 8.01 -9.02 -20.23
CA ASN A 174 9.09 -8.37 -20.93
C ASN A 174 8.67 -8.08 -22.38
N TYR A 175 8.75 -6.80 -22.80
CA TYR A 175 8.36 -6.38 -24.14
C TYR A 175 9.36 -6.83 -25.23
N ARG A 176 10.57 -7.24 -24.85
CA ARG A 176 11.63 -7.65 -25.79
C ARG A 176 11.49 -9.12 -26.19
N GLY A 177 10.56 -9.41 -27.09
CA GLY A 177 10.62 -10.48 -28.11
C GLY A 177 10.74 -11.96 -27.71
N TYR A 178 11.16 -12.30 -26.49
CA TYR A 178 11.23 -13.67 -26.01
C TYR A 178 9.88 -14.10 -25.44
N LYS A 179 9.20 -15.00 -26.16
CA LYS A 179 7.97 -15.64 -25.68
C LYS A 179 8.23 -16.19 -24.27
N ASN A 180 7.50 -15.65 -23.28
CA ASN A 180 7.51 -16.02 -21.85
C ASN A 180 8.60 -15.41 -20.94
N ALA A 181 9.30 -14.35 -21.35
CA ALA A 181 10.17 -13.62 -20.42
C ALA A 181 9.37 -12.62 -19.55
N PHE A 182 9.63 -12.60 -18.25
CA PHE A 182 8.98 -11.72 -17.27
C PHE A 182 10.01 -10.84 -16.55
N TYR A 183 9.67 -9.56 -16.33
CA TYR A 183 10.40 -8.69 -15.40
C TYR A 183 9.95 -8.94 -13.95
N ILE A 184 8.69 -9.35 -13.75
CA ILE A 184 8.13 -9.71 -12.44
C ILE A 184 7.28 -10.96 -12.65
N ASN A 185 7.49 -11.99 -11.83
CA ASN A 185 6.62 -13.16 -11.73
C ASN A 185 6.57 -13.64 -10.27
N LEU A 186 5.72 -13.01 -9.48
CA LEU A 186 5.62 -13.29 -8.04
C LEU A 186 4.28 -13.93 -7.70
N SER A 187 4.33 -15.10 -7.06
CA SER A 187 3.13 -15.76 -6.54
C SER A 187 2.60 -15.06 -5.27
N LEU A 188 1.30 -14.79 -5.30
CA LEU A 188 0.44 -14.33 -4.24
C LEU A 188 -0.41 -15.53 -3.76
N ASN A 189 -0.16 -15.98 -2.54
CA ASN A 189 -1.08 -16.90 -1.88
C ASN A 189 -2.15 -16.07 -1.19
N ILE A 190 -3.40 -16.45 -1.38
CA ILE A 190 -4.54 -15.79 -0.76
C ILE A 190 -5.16 -16.80 0.18
N ILE A 191 -5.19 -16.49 1.48
CA ILE A 191 -5.96 -17.26 2.43
C ILE A 191 -7.42 -16.84 2.25
N ASP A 192 -8.21 -17.74 1.65
CA ASP A 192 -9.66 -17.60 1.54
C ASP A 192 -10.27 -18.11 2.87
N GLU A 193 -10.78 -17.21 3.72
CA GLU A 193 -11.39 -17.56 5.02
C GLU A 193 -12.75 -18.27 4.88
N SER A 194 -13.18 -18.60 3.66
CA SER A 194 -14.51 -19.16 3.36
C SER A 194 -14.78 -20.56 3.93
N GLU A 195 -13.82 -21.21 4.59
CA GLU A 195 -13.98 -22.57 5.13
C GLU A 195 -14.25 -22.64 6.64
N ASN A 196 -14.26 -21.53 7.38
CA ASN A 196 -14.66 -21.54 8.80
C ASN A 196 -16.06 -20.93 9.03
N ASN A 197 -17.06 -21.81 9.08
CA ASN A 197 -18.39 -21.64 9.68
C ASN A 197 -19.29 -20.48 9.20
N GLY A 198 -20.12 -20.77 8.20
CA GLY A 198 -21.56 -20.46 8.24
C GLY A 198 -22.05 -19.00 8.23
N LYS A 199 -21.19 -18.00 8.19
CA LYS A 199 -21.59 -16.59 7.94
C LYS A 199 -20.88 -16.08 6.69
N LYS A 200 -21.66 -15.81 5.64
CA LYS A 200 -21.21 -15.07 4.46
C LYS A 200 -20.84 -13.64 4.88
N ILE A 201 -19.59 -13.45 5.27
CA ILE A 201 -18.94 -12.15 5.30
C ILE A 201 -18.21 -12.05 3.97
N ASN A 202 -18.64 -11.13 3.10
CA ASN A 202 -17.96 -10.84 1.84
C ASN A 202 -16.62 -10.14 2.15
N ARG A 203 -15.65 -10.88 2.66
CA ARG A 203 -14.29 -10.39 2.90
C ARG A 203 -13.47 -10.82 1.69
N TRP A 204 -13.28 -9.91 0.75
CA TRP A 204 -12.33 -10.11 -0.34
C TRP A 204 -10.93 -10.00 0.25
N THR A 205 -10.41 -11.06 0.87
CA THR A 205 -9.00 -11.07 1.28
C THR A 205 -8.14 -11.27 0.05
N SER A 206 -7.38 -10.24 -0.25
CA SER A 206 -6.02 -10.26 -0.76
C SER A 206 -5.66 -8.79 -0.89
N GLU A 207 -5.19 -8.21 0.21
CA GLU A 207 -4.82 -6.79 0.28
C GLU A 207 -3.86 -6.42 -0.87
N GLY A 208 -2.95 -7.33 -1.24
CA GLY A 208 -2.10 -7.21 -2.43
C GLY A 208 -2.82 -7.27 -3.80
N HIS A 209 -3.96 -7.95 -3.92
CA HIS A 209 -4.78 -7.98 -5.14
C HIS A 209 -5.57 -6.68 -5.33
N ILE A 210 -5.91 -6.04 -4.22
CA ILE A 210 -6.71 -4.81 -4.19
C ILE A 210 -5.82 -3.63 -4.60
N ILE A 211 -4.55 -3.57 -4.17
CA ILE A 211 -3.60 -2.48 -4.46
C ILE A 211 -3.26 -2.34 -5.96
N ILE A 212 -3.12 -3.46 -6.68
CA ILE A 212 -2.58 -3.46 -8.05
C ILE A 212 -3.66 -3.30 -9.14
N LYS A 213 -4.95 -3.45 -8.81
CA LYS A 213 -6.05 -3.37 -9.79
C LYS A 213 -6.45 -1.94 -10.23
N GLN A 214 -5.73 -0.89 -9.83
CA GLN A 214 -6.07 0.48 -10.22
C GLN A 214 -5.57 0.85 -11.63
N LYS A 215 -6.27 0.36 -12.67
CA LYS A 215 -6.73 1.15 -13.84
C LYS A 215 -7.34 0.23 -14.92
N VAL A 216 -8.66 0.30 -15.06
CA VAL A 216 -9.31 0.76 -16.31
C VAL A 216 -10.35 1.79 -15.90
#